data_AF-A0A9D8WAK0-F1
#
_entry.id   AF-A0A9D8WAK0-F1
#
_cell.length_a   1.000
_cell.length_b   1.000
_cell.length_c   1.000
_cell.angle_alpha   90.00
_cell.angle_beta   90.00
_cell.angle_gamma   90.00
#
_symmetry.space_group_name_H-M   'P 1'
#
loop_
_entity.id
_entity.type
_entity.pdbx_description
1 polymer ?
#
loop_
_entity_poly.entity_id
_entity_poly.type
_entity_poly.pdbx_seq_one_letter_code
_entity_poly.pdbx_strand_id
1 'polypeptide(L)'
;MHNLAVMAAEGGGQAPDFARAAGWFIPAANRGLADSQFNLAVLYARGMGVERDLMESYKWFALAANAGDNEAVARRDEVAGVLGEQALALARARVDNWRPVPVETAAVAVQGPAGGWDDSAESASATPTQRLIAEAQALLAERGYNPGPADGLLGPRTNEAVRAFRQSVGLGDSDTIDQALLDALRQGRSL
;
A
#
# COMPACT_ATOMS: atom_id res chain seq x y z
N MET A 1 12.62 13.36 -4.57
CA MET A 1 11.16 13.42 -4.77
C MET A 1 10.58 14.36 -3.71
N HIS A 2 10.39 15.64 -4.03
CA HIS A 2 10.26 16.72 -3.05
C HIS A 2 8.81 17.22 -2.85
N ASN A 3 7.80 16.37 -3.07
CA ASN A 3 6.41 16.83 -3.26
C ASN A 3 5.34 16.19 -2.37
N LEU A 4 5.68 15.69 -1.17
CA LEU A 4 4.65 15.32 -0.17
C LEU A 4 4.80 16.04 1.18
N ALA A 5 5.97 16.63 1.46
CA ALA A 5 6.15 17.47 2.64
C ALA A 5 5.55 18.88 2.49
N VAL A 6 5.34 19.36 1.25
CA VAL A 6 4.91 20.75 1.00
C VAL A 6 3.38 20.92 1.05
N MET A 7 2.57 19.88 0.83
CA MET A 7 1.10 19.99 0.90
C MET A 7 0.52 20.02 2.32
N ALA A 8 1.32 19.81 3.37
CA ALA A 8 0.85 19.97 4.75
C ALA A 8 0.94 21.42 5.27
N ALA A 9 1.52 22.36 4.49
CA ALA A 9 1.80 23.71 4.97
C ALA A 9 0.86 24.81 4.44
N GLU A 10 0.10 24.59 3.35
CA GLU A 10 -0.59 25.69 2.66
C GLU A 10 -2.12 25.55 2.59
N GLY A 11 -2.73 24.77 3.49
CA GLY A 11 -4.17 24.51 3.52
C GLY A 11 -4.88 24.90 4.81
N GLY A 12 -4.73 26.13 5.28
CA GLY A 12 -5.66 26.74 6.25
C GLY A 12 -5.42 26.45 7.73
N GLY A 13 -4.50 27.20 8.36
CA GLY A 13 -4.60 27.63 9.76
C GLY A 13 -4.57 26.60 10.89
N GLN A 14 -4.56 25.29 10.61
CA GLN A 14 -4.33 24.24 11.61
C GLN A 14 -2.92 23.69 11.46
N ALA A 15 -2.18 23.63 12.56
CA ALA A 15 -0.86 23.00 12.59
C ALA A 15 -0.97 21.57 12.02
N PRO A 16 0.01 21.09 11.23
CA PRO A 16 -0.02 19.74 10.68
C PRO A 16 -0.19 18.70 11.81
N ASP A 17 -1.19 17.83 11.68
CA ASP A 17 -1.39 16.73 12.63
C ASP A 17 -0.38 15.61 12.34
N PHE A 18 0.82 15.79 12.89
CA PHE A 18 1.90 14.83 12.75
C PHE A 18 1.59 13.49 13.41
N ALA A 19 0.70 13.45 14.42
CA ALA A 19 0.31 12.20 15.07
C ALA A 19 -0.55 11.36 14.13
N ARG A 20 -1.51 11.99 13.44
CA ARG A 20 -2.26 11.34 12.37
C ARG A 20 -1.37 10.91 11.22
N ALA A 21 -0.40 11.75 10.81
CA ALA A 21 0.57 11.38 9.77
C ALA A 21 1.40 10.14 10.16
N ALA A 22 1.87 10.06 11.42
CA ALA A 22 2.57 8.89 11.93
C ALA A 22 1.71 7.62 11.84
N GLY A 23 0.40 7.73 12.14
CA GLY A 23 -0.56 6.63 12.00
C GLY A 23 -0.63 6.04 10.60
N TRP A 24 -0.39 6.83 9.55
CA TRP A 24 -0.32 6.35 8.16
C TRP A 24 1.06 5.81 7.80
N PHE A 25 2.13 6.46 8.24
CA PHE A 25 3.48 6.06 7.86
C PHE A 25 3.97 4.80 8.55
N ILE A 26 3.59 4.55 9.81
CA ILE A 26 3.98 3.33 10.55
C ILE A 26 3.60 2.05 9.79
N PRO A 27 2.32 1.82 9.43
CA PRO A 27 1.93 0.60 8.72
C PRO A 27 2.51 0.51 7.30
N ALA A 28 2.75 1.63 6.62
CA ALA A 28 3.37 1.65 5.29
C ALA A 28 4.87 1.38 5.34
N ALA A 29 5.59 1.99 6.29
CA ALA A 29 7.01 1.78 6.53
C ALA A 29 7.30 0.32 6.93
N ASN A 30 6.45 -0.26 7.77
CA ASN A 30 6.52 -1.68 8.16
C ASN A 30 6.36 -2.64 6.97
N ARG A 31 5.69 -2.23 5.89
CA ARG A 31 5.57 -3.02 4.65
C ARG A 31 6.71 -2.80 3.65
N GLY A 32 7.66 -1.92 3.95
CA GLY A 32 8.80 -1.67 3.09
C GLY A 32 8.67 -0.49 2.12
N LEU A 33 7.66 0.38 2.26
CA LEU A 33 7.54 1.55 1.39
C LEU A 33 8.61 2.59 1.76
N ALA A 34 9.62 2.76 0.90
CA ALA A 34 10.78 3.62 1.13
C ALA A 34 10.41 5.07 1.50
N ASP A 35 9.46 5.68 0.79
CA ASP A 35 9.00 7.05 1.08
C ASP A 35 8.37 7.15 2.49
N SER A 36 7.64 6.12 2.91
CA SER A 36 7.03 6.08 4.25
C SER A 36 8.06 5.82 5.33
N GLN A 37 9.07 5.00 5.05
CA GLN A 37 10.22 4.81 5.95
C GLN A 37 10.97 6.12 6.15
N PHE A 38 11.27 6.84 5.07
CA PHE A 38 11.92 8.15 5.14
C PHE A 38 11.10 9.16 5.96
N ASN A 39 9.80 9.30 5.69
CA ASN A 39 8.96 10.25 6.42
C ASN A 39 8.81 9.88 7.90
N LEU A 40 8.66 8.59 8.21
CA LEU A 40 8.61 8.12 9.59
C LEU A 40 9.92 8.38 10.34
N ALA A 41 11.06 8.23 9.66
CA ALA A 41 12.37 8.54 10.21
C ALA A 41 12.49 10.01 10.63
N VAL A 42 11.95 10.94 9.81
CA VAL A 42 11.91 12.38 10.13
C VAL A 42 11.03 12.65 11.35
N LEU A 43 9.87 11.99 11.47
CA LEU A 43 8.99 12.16 12.62
C LEU A 43 9.68 11.73 13.92
N TYR A 44 10.35 10.57 13.92
CA TYR A 44 11.14 10.08 15.06
C TYR A 44 12.34 10.98 15.37
N ALA A 45 13.02 11.54 14.37
CA ALA A 45 14.15 12.45 14.60
C ALA A 45 13.74 13.71 15.36
N ARG A 46 12.55 14.23 15.03
CA ARG A 46 12.04 15.51 15.51
C ARG A 46 11.05 15.39 16.67
N GLY A 47 10.58 14.19 16.99
CA GLY A 47 9.53 13.98 17.99
C GLY A 47 8.18 14.59 17.59
N MET A 48 7.86 14.55 16.30
CA MET A 48 6.63 15.15 15.77
C MET A 48 5.57 14.06 15.60
N GLY A 49 4.54 14.08 16.44
CA GLY A 49 3.46 13.09 16.39
C GLY A 49 3.83 11.68 16.87
N VAL A 50 5.11 11.45 17.17
CA VAL A 50 5.67 10.27 17.84
C VAL A 50 6.68 10.75 18.87
N GLU A 51 6.95 9.94 19.88
CA GLU A 51 8.06 10.20 20.80
C GLU A 51 9.39 10.23 20.03
N ARG A 52 10.27 11.16 20.38
CA ARG A 52 11.57 11.29 19.72
C ARG A 52 12.44 10.07 20.01
N ASP A 53 12.78 9.31 18.97
CA ASP A 53 13.68 8.16 19.06
C ASP A 53 14.68 8.17 17.88
N LEU A 54 15.93 8.53 18.18
CA LEU A 54 16.99 8.59 17.16
C LEU A 54 17.41 7.20 16.65
N MET A 55 17.25 6.13 17.45
CA MET A 55 17.56 4.77 16.99
C MET A 55 16.50 4.28 16.00
N GLU A 56 15.22 4.55 16.25
CA GLU A 56 14.16 4.29 15.27
C GLU A 56 14.31 5.17 14.02
N SER A 57 14.66 6.45 14.20
CA SER A 57 14.96 7.33 13.07
C SER A 57 16.09 6.77 12.19
N TYR A 58 17.21 6.37 12.79
CA TYR A 58 18.32 5.74 12.07
C TYR A 58 17.87 4.48 11.33
N LYS A 59 17.10 3.60 12.00
CA LYS A 59 16.59 2.36 11.41
C LYS A 59 15.82 2.64 10.12
N TRP A 60 14.87 3.57 10.18
CA TRP A 60 14.00 3.87 9.06
C TRP A 60 14.72 4.59 7.92
N PHE A 61 15.67 5.51 8.20
CA PHE A 61 16.53 6.08 7.16
C PHE A 61 17.44 5.04 6.52
N ALA A 62 18.01 4.11 7.30
CA ALA A 62 18.85 3.05 6.77
C ALA A 62 18.08 2.10 5.83
N LEU A 63 16.84 1.77 6.17
CA LEU A 63 15.97 0.96 5.31
C LEU A 63 15.60 1.69 4.01
N ALA A 64 15.25 2.98 4.08
CA ALA A 64 14.98 3.79 2.89
C ALA A 64 16.24 3.94 2.00
N ALA A 65 17.42 4.11 2.61
CA ALA A 65 18.69 4.16 1.91
C ALA A 65 19.01 2.84 1.18
N ASN A 66 18.72 1.70 1.81
CA ASN A 66 18.90 0.38 1.19
C ASN A 66 17.97 0.17 -0.02
N ALA A 67 16.84 0.88 -0.07
CA ALA A 67 15.93 0.88 -1.22
C ALA A 67 16.36 1.85 -2.34
N GLY A 68 17.49 2.54 -2.20
CA GLY A 68 18.07 3.42 -3.22
C GLY A 68 17.79 4.92 -3.02
N ASP A 69 17.22 5.32 -1.88
CA ASP A 69 17.03 6.74 -1.56
C ASP A 69 18.35 7.38 -1.08
N ASN A 70 18.99 8.13 -1.98
CA ASN A 70 20.24 8.83 -1.68
C ASN A 70 20.07 9.94 -0.62
N GLU A 71 18.88 10.54 -0.51
CA GLU A 71 18.58 11.55 0.50
C GLU A 71 18.50 10.91 1.90
N ALA A 72 18.03 9.67 1.97
CA ALA A 72 18.01 8.89 3.19
C ALA A 72 19.42 8.53 3.69
N VAL A 73 20.39 8.32 2.78
CA VAL A 73 21.80 8.06 3.17
C VAL A 73 22.37 9.22 3.98
N ALA A 74 22.21 10.45 3.48
CA ALA A 74 22.71 11.64 4.15
C ALA A 74 22.06 11.83 5.54
N ARG A 75 20.73 11.66 5.64
CA ARG A 75 20.02 11.77 6.92
C ARG A 75 20.34 10.64 7.89
N ARG A 76 20.52 9.42 7.40
CA ARG A 76 21.01 8.29 8.21
C ARG A 76 22.34 8.64 8.86
N ASP A 77 23.28 9.18 8.09
CA ASP A 77 24.62 9.49 8.55
C ASP A 77 24.64 10.69 9.50
N GLU A 78 23.78 11.69 9.27
CA GLU A 78 23.52 12.78 10.21
C GLU A 78 23.04 12.24 11.58
N VAL A 79 22.00 11.40 11.58
CA VAL A 79 21.48 10.77 12.81
C VAL A 79 22.53 9.89 13.47
N ALA A 80 23.35 9.17 12.67
CA ALA A 80 24.45 8.36 13.18
C ALA A 80 25.52 9.19 13.90
N GLY A 81 25.79 10.40 13.44
CA GLY A 81 26.74 11.31 14.10
C GLY A 81 26.22 11.86 15.44
N VAL A 82 24.89 11.92 15.61
CA VAL A 82 24.27 12.29 16.90
C VAL A 82 24.19 11.10 17.85
N LEU A 83 24.03 9.89 17.33
CA LEU A 83 24.03 8.66 18.12
C LEU A 83 25.47 8.32 18.57
N GLY A 84 25.65 8.04 19.86
CA GLY A 84 26.91 7.44 20.34
C GLY A 84 27.12 6.03 19.76
N GLU A 85 28.38 5.57 19.73
CA GLU A 85 28.76 4.28 19.11
C GLU A 85 27.91 3.09 19.57
N GLN A 86 27.59 3.02 20.87
CA GLN A 86 26.76 1.95 21.43
C GLN A 86 25.32 2.00 20.89
N ALA A 87 24.71 3.18 20.83
CA ALA A 87 23.35 3.34 20.33
C ALA A 87 23.27 3.10 18.83
N LEU A 88 24.30 3.48 18.08
CA LEU A 88 24.43 3.19 16.65
C LEU A 88 24.54 1.69 16.39
N ALA A 89 25.31 0.95 17.19
CA ALA A 89 25.42 -0.51 17.07
C ALA A 89 24.06 -1.19 17.30
N LEU A 90 23.32 -0.77 18.32
CA LEU A 90 21.96 -1.26 18.57
C LEU A 90 21.00 -0.93 17.43
N ALA A 91 21.07 0.29 16.89
CA ALA A 91 20.25 0.71 15.77
C ALA A 91 20.55 -0.09 14.49
N ARG A 92 21.82 -0.36 14.20
CA ARG A 92 22.24 -1.25 13.08
C ARG A 92 21.70 -2.66 13.26
N ALA A 93 21.78 -3.23 14.46
CA ALA A 93 21.20 -4.53 14.75
C ALA A 93 19.68 -4.57 14.52
N ARG A 94 18.95 -3.47 14.79
CA ARG A 94 17.51 -3.37 14.46
C ARG A 94 17.26 -3.39 12.95
N VAL A 95 18.13 -2.78 12.14
CA VAL A 95 18.03 -2.82 10.67
C VAL A 95 18.26 -4.23 10.15
N ASP A 96 19.29 -4.92 10.64
CA ASP A 96 19.65 -6.28 10.17
C ASP A 96 18.54 -7.30 10.47
N ASN A 97 17.92 -7.16 11.65
CA ASN A 97 16.81 -7.99 12.10
C ASN A 97 15.45 -7.55 11.53
N TRP A 98 15.37 -6.39 10.88
CA TRP A 98 14.12 -5.91 10.34
C TRP A 98 13.68 -6.79 9.16
N ARG A 99 12.42 -7.20 9.19
CA ARG A 99 11.76 -7.89 8.09
C ARG A 99 10.47 -7.12 7.79
N PRO A 100 10.15 -6.88 6.51
CA PRO A 100 8.88 -6.27 6.17
C PRO A 100 7.76 -7.18 6.67
N VAL A 101 6.74 -6.57 7.28
CA VAL A 101 5.50 -7.28 7.57
C VAL A 101 4.93 -7.71 6.22
N PRO A 102 4.80 -9.03 5.95
CA PRO A 102 4.19 -9.50 4.73
C PRO A 102 2.81 -8.85 4.65
N VAL A 103 2.46 -8.30 3.49
CA VAL A 103 1.06 -8.05 3.23
C VAL A 103 0.43 -9.44 3.19
N GLU A 104 -0.31 -9.82 4.23
CA GLU A 104 -1.13 -11.02 4.20
C GLU A 104 -2.15 -10.85 3.08
N THR A 105 -1.76 -11.21 1.86
CA THR A 105 -2.70 -11.66 0.84
C THR A 105 -3.13 -13.03 1.31
N ALA A 106 -4.08 -13.07 2.25
CA ALA A 106 -4.60 -14.31 2.81
C ALA A 106 -5.29 -15.14 1.72
N ALA A 107 -4.49 -15.92 1.00
CA ALA A 107 -4.84 -17.26 0.57
C ALA A 107 -4.64 -18.19 1.77
N VAL A 108 -5.55 -18.15 2.74
CA VAL A 108 -5.69 -19.19 3.76
C VAL A 108 -7.19 -19.46 3.92
N ALA A 109 -7.61 -20.60 3.38
CA ALA A 109 -8.91 -21.19 3.67
C ALA A 109 -8.95 -21.65 5.13
N VAL A 110 -9.80 -21.05 5.98
CA VAL A 110 -10.36 -21.73 7.16
C VAL A 110 -11.80 -21.26 7.40
N GLN A 111 -12.65 -22.26 7.60
CA GLN A 111 -14.08 -22.23 7.88
C GLN A 111 -14.44 -21.29 9.04
N GLY A 112 -15.54 -20.56 8.89
CA GLY A 112 -16.08 -19.68 9.93
C GLY A 112 -16.69 -20.43 11.12
N PRO A 113 -17.04 -19.68 12.17
CA PRO A 113 -18.35 -19.85 12.77
C PRO A 113 -19.14 -18.54 12.75
N ALA A 114 -20.45 -18.72 12.63
CA ALA A 114 -21.46 -17.70 12.45
C ALA A 114 -21.65 -16.76 13.65
N GLY A 115 -22.10 -15.54 13.34
CA GLY A 115 -22.71 -14.58 14.27
C GLY A 115 -21.76 -13.44 14.66
N GLY A 116 -22.08 -12.16 14.53
CA GLY A 116 -23.30 -11.48 14.10
C GLY A 116 -22.99 -9.98 14.07
N TRP A 117 -23.44 -9.34 12.99
CA TRP A 117 -23.62 -7.93 12.70
C TRP A 117 -23.46 -6.94 13.87
N ASP A 118 -22.47 -6.06 13.75
CA ASP A 118 -22.71 -4.63 13.94
C ASP A 118 -21.89 -3.84 12.91
N ASP A 119 -22.63 -3.26 11.96
CA ASP A 119 -22.19 -2.41 10.88
C ASP A 119 -22.00 -1.00 11.45
N SER A 120 -20.85 -0.37 11.21
CA SER A 120 -20.74 1.05 10.81
C SER A 120 -19.30 1.53 10.96
N ALA A 121 -18.58 1.60 9.83
CA ALA A 121 -17.92 2.83 9.40
C ALA A 121 -17.12 2.58 8.11
N GLU A 122 -17.74 2.97 7.00
CA GLU A 122 -17.10 3.65 5.88
C GLU A 122 -16.04 2.87 5.09
N SER A 123 -16.56 2.10 4.12
CA SER A 123 -15.94 1.83 2.83
C SER A 123 -15.34 3.11 2.24
N ALA A 124 -14.03 3.30 2.46
CA ALA A 124 -13.25 4.37 1.89
C ALA A 124 -13.20 4.25 0.35
N SER A 125 -14.12 4.98 -0.29
CA SER A 125 -14.13 5.44 -1.68
C SER A 125 -13.13 4.78 -2.65
N ALA A 126 -13.45 3.57 -3.11
CA ALA A 126 -12.88 3.07 -4.37
C ALA A 126 -13.23 4.06 -5.50
N THR A 127 -12.23 4.50 -6.24
CA THR A 127 -12.45 5.42 -7.38
C THR A 127 -13.45 4.80 -8.35
N PRO A 128 -14.24 5.61 -9.11
CA PRO A 128 -15.17 5.06 -10.10
C PRO A 128 -14.53 4.00 -11.01
N THR A 129 -13.25 4.19 -11.36
CA THR A 129 -12.44 3.24 -12.13
C THR A 129 -12.14 1.95 -11.37
N GLN A 130 -11.75 2.00 -10.10
CA GLN A 130 -11.50 0.80 -9.29
C GLN A 130 -12.75 -0.06 -9.11
N ARG A 131 -13.92 0.59 -8.94
CA ARG A 131 -15.20 -0.14 -8.84
C ARG A 131 -15.53 -0.90 -10.13
N LEU A 132 -15.24 -0.31 -11.30
CA LEU A 132 -15.43 -0.99 -12.59
C LEU A 132 -14.50 -2.18 -12.75
N ILE A 133 -13.25 -2.06 -12.31
CA ILE A 133 -12.28 -3.16 -12.38
C ILE A 133 -12.69 -4.30 -11.45
N ALA A 134 -13.10 -3.98 -10.22
CA ALA A 134 -13.58 -4.96 -9.26
C ALA A 134 -14.83 -5.71 -9.77
N GLU A 135 -15.76 -4.97 -10.39
CA GLU A 135 -16.94 -5.57 -11.02
C GLU A 135 -16.56 -6.51 -12.17
N ALA A 136 -15.64 -6.10 -13.05
CA ALA A 136 -15.16 -6.95 -14.14
C ALA A 136 -14.47 -8.22 -13.63
N GLN A 137 -13.62 -8.09 -12.60
CA GLN A 137 -12.96 -9.23 -11.95
C GLN A 137 -13.99 -10.20 -11.35
N ALA A 138 -15.02 -9.70 -10.67
CA ALA A 138 -16.07 -10.56 -10.11
C ALA A 138 -16.83 -11.31 -11.21
N LEU A 139 -17.25 -10.62 -12.27
CA LEU A 139 -17.99 -11.22 -13.38
C LEU A 139 -17.15 -12.24 -14.18
N LEU A 140 -15.85 -12.00 -14.34
CA LEU A 140 -14.93 -12.95 -14.97
C LEU A 140 -14.77 -14.21 -14.11
N ALA A 141 -14.66 -14.05 -12.79
CA ALA A 141 -14.58 -15.17 -11.86
C ALA A 141 -15.84 -16.06 -11.90
N GLU A 142 -17.03 -15.46 -11.99
CA GLU A 142 -18.30 -16.19 -12.15
C GLU A 142 -18.35 -17.04 -13.44
N ARG A 143 -17.58 -16.67 -14.47
CA ARG A 143 -17.50 -17.37 -15.76
C ARG A 143 -16.40 -18.43 -15.80
N GLY A 144 -15.74 -18.67 -14.68
CA GLY A 144 -14.67 -19.67 -14.56
C GLY A 144 -13.29 -19.18 -14.99
N TYR A 145 -13.12 -17.87 -15.27
CA TYR A 145 -11.81 -17.28 -15.47
C TYR A 145 -11.18 -16.94 -14.12
N ASN A 146 -9.84 -16.82 -14.06
CA ASN A 146 -9.12 -16.48 -12.83
C ASN A 146 -8.49 -15.08 -12.91
N PRO A 147 -9.30 -14.01 -12.80
CA PRO A 147 -8.78 -12.63 -12.84
C PRO A 147 -8.02 -12.24 -11.57
N GLY A 148 -8.00 -13.10 -10.55
CA GLY A 148 -7.55 -12.77 -9.20
C GLY A 148 -8.68 -12.20 -8.33
N PRO A 149 -8.35 -11.67 -7.14
CA PRO A 149 -9.31 -11.04 -6.25
C PRO A 149 -10.01 -9.85 -6.93
N ALA A 150 -11.29 -9.62 -6.62
CA ALA A 150 -12.03 -8.43 -7.07
C ALA A 150 -11.63 -7.18 -6.26
N ASP A 151 -10.34 -6.85 -6.31
CA ASP A 151 -9.70 -5.77 -5.55
C ASP A 151 -9.73 -4.41 -6.28
N GLY A 152 -10.21 -4.38 -7.52
CA GLY A 152 -10.24 -3.18 -8.34
C GLY A 152 -8.88 -2.79 -8.93
N LEU A 153 -7.90 -3.70 -8.89
CA LEU A 153 -6.57 -3.50 -9.42
C LEU A 153 -6.37 -4.26 -10.73
N LEU A 154 -5.90 -3.55 -11.76
CA LEU A 154 -5.60 -4.18 -13.04
C LEU A 154 -4.25 -4.92 -12.94
N GLY A 155 -4.30 -6.20 -12.58
CA GLY A 155 -3.13 -7.08 -12.45
C GLY A 155 -2.89 -7.97 -13.68
N PRO A 156 -1.72 -8.66 -13.76
CA PRO A 156 -1.41 -9.56 -14.88
C PRO A 156 -2.44 -10.71 -15.02
N ARG A 157 -2.99 -11.20 -13.89
CA ARG A 157 -4.06 -12.20 -13.89
C ARG A 157 -5.38 -11.63 -14.42
N THR A 158 -5.71 -10.39 -14.04
CA THR A 158 -6.90 -9.70 -14.54
C THR A 158 -6.78 -9.48 -16.04
N ASN A 159 -5.62 -9.03 -16.54
CA ASN A 159 -5.36 -8.85 -17.97
C ASN A 159 -5.49 -10.16 -18.75
N GLU A 160 -4.95 -11.25 -18.21
CA GLU A 160 -5.05 -12.58 -18.83
C GLU A 160 -6.51 -13.06 -18.89
N ALA A 161 -7.26 -12.93 -17.79
CA ALA A 161 -8.66 -13.31 -17.73
C ALA A 161 -9.54 -12.47 -18.65
N VAL A 162 -9.31 -11.15 -18.69
CA VAL A 162 -9.99 -10.22 -19.61
C VAL A 162 -9.73 -10.66 -21.05
N ARG A 163 -8.47 -10.90 -21.41
CA ARG A 163 -8.10 -11.33 -22.76
C ARG A 163 -8.73 -12.67 -23.13
N ALA A 164 -8.65 -13.65 -22.25
CA ALA A 164 -9.20 -14.98 -22.48
C ALA A 164 -10.74 -14.96 -22.65
N PHE A 165 -11.44 -14.13 -21.89
CA PHE A 165 -12.87 -13.93 -22.06
C PHE A 165 -13.18 -13.22 -23.39
N ARG A 166 -12.47 -12.14 -23.72
CA ARG A 166 -12.69 -11.42 -25.00
C ARG A 166 -12.44 -12.30 -26.21
N GLN A 167 -11.46 -13.19 -26.16
CA GLN A 167 -11.25 -14.22 -27.18
C GLN A 167 -12.46 -15.16 -27.32
N SER A 168 -13.05 -15.59 -26.20
CA SER A 168 -14.22 -16.47 -26.21
C SER A 168 -15.47 -15.82 -26.81
N VAL A 169 -15.62 -14.50 -26.67
CA VAL A 169 -16.76 -13.73 -27.20
C VAL A 169 -16.46 -12.99 -28.51
N GLY A 170 -15.28 -13.18 -29.09
CA GLY A 170 -14.89 -12.57 -30.37
C GLY A 170 -14.60 -11.06 -30.33
N LEU A 171 -14.31 -10.49 -29.14
CA LEU A 171 -14.03 -9.07 -28.92
C LEU A 171 -12.54 -8.67 -29.10
N GLY A 172 -11.69 -9.60 -29.53
CA GLY A 172 -10.25 -9.40 -29.77
C GLY A 172 -9.35 -9.54 -28.53
N ASP A 173 -8.03 -9.39 -28.70
CA ASP A 173 -7.00 -9.75 -27.70
C ASP A 173 -6.59 -8.62 -26.74
N SER A 174 -7.45 -7.62 -26.55
CA SER A 174 -7.16 -6.46 -25.71
C SER A 174 -7.29 -6.77 -24.22
N ASP A 175 -6.41 -6.20 -23.40
CA ASP A 175 -6.41 -6.28 -21.94
C ASP A 175 -7.17 -5.12 -21.26
N THR A 176 -7.78 -4.24 -22.05
CA THR A 176 -8.53 -3.08 -21.55
C THR A 176 -9.92 -3.47 -21.04
N ILE A 177 -10.30 -2.91 -19.89
CA ILE A 177 -11.64 -3.05 -19.31
C ILE A 177 -12.52 -1.89 -19.82
N ASP A 178 -13.23 -2.15 -20.92
CA ASP A 178 -14.14 -1.19 -21.57
C ASP A 178 -15.61 -1.55 -21.29
N GLN A 179 -16.54 -0.62 -21.58
CA GLN A 179 -17.98 -0.87 -21.46
C GLN A 179 -18.44 -2.09 -22.27
N ALA A 180 -17.88 -2.32 -23.47
CA ALA A 180 -18.21 -3.49 -24.29
C ALA A 180 -17.88 -4.83 -23.60
N LEU A 181 -16.79 -4.87 -22.82
CA LEU A 181 -16.42 -6.04 -22.02
C LEU A 181 -17.42 -6.24 -20.88
N LEU A 182 -17.73 -5.16 -20.14
CA LEU A 182 -18.69 -5.21 -19.03
C LEU A 182 -20.08 -5.63 -19.51
N ASP A 183 -20.52 -5.13 -20.66
CA ASP A 183 -21.80 -5.49 -21.26
C ASP A 183 -21.82 -6.97 -21.67
N ALA A 184 -20.76 -7.49 -22.30
CA ALA A 184 -20.65 -8.91 -22.62
C ALA A 184 -20.61 -9.79 -21.35
N LEU A 185 -19.93 -9.34 -20.30
CA LEU A 185 -19.91 -9.99 -19.01
C LEU A 185 -21.31 -10.01 -18.36
N ARG A 186 -22.07 -8.93 -18.43
CA ARG A 186 -23.43 -8.83 -17.89
C ARG A 186 -24.47 -9.60 -18.72
N GLN A 187 -24.34 -9.61 -20.05
CA GLN A 187 -25.30 -10.24 -20.96
C GLN A 187 -25.28 -11.78 -20.92
N GLY A 188 -24.18 -12.41 -20.52
CA GLY A 188 -24.12 -13.87 -20.34
C GLY A 188 -24.91 -14.42 -19.14
N ARG A 189 -25.75 -13.60 -18.50
CA ARG A 189 -26.59 -13.96 -17.34
C ARG A 189 -28.00 -14.40 -17.80
N SER A 190 -28.05 -15.35 -18.73
CA SER A 190 -29.26 -16.11 -19.09
C SER A 190 -28.95 -17.59 -18.83
N LEU A 191 -29.59 -18.32 -17.91
CA LEU A 191 -30.94 -18.27 -17.33
C LEU A 191 -30.86 -18.68 -15.85
#